data_AF-A0A410YLE3-F1
#
_entry.id   AF-A0A410YLE3-F1
#
_cell.length_a   1.000
_cell.length_b   1.000
_cell.length_c   1.000
_cell.angle_alpha   90.00
_cell.angle_beta   90.00
_cell.angle_gamma   90.00
#
_symmetry.space_group_name_H-M   'P 1'
#
loop_
_entity.id
_entity.type
_entity.pdbx_description
1 polymer ?
#
loop_
_entity_poly.entity_id
_entity_poly.type
_entity_poly.pdbx_seq_one_letter_code
_entity_poly.pdbx_strand_id
1 'polypeptide(L)' 'MIDNFSVWHFVIVATLILPYAASVWAIIVTARETTLSMFFLLVWAVVLLAIPYFGLIAWVFWWNAGKRSRANRSS' A
#
# COMPACT_ATOMS: atom_id res chain seq x y z
N MET A 1 5.86 -23.57 -27.33
CA MET A 1 4.52 -23.57 -26.71
C MET A 1 4.69 -22.93 -25.35
N ILE A 2 3.95 -21.85 -25.03
CA ILE A 2 3.84 -21.40 -23.65
C ILE A 2 2.73 -22.27 -23.06
N ASP A 3 3.11 -23.18 -22.20
CA ASP A 3 2.18 -24.13 -21.61
C ASP A 3 1.28 -23.36 -20.65
N ASN A 4 -0.03 -23.65 -20.62
CA ASN A 4 -0.99 -22.97 -19.73
C ASN A 4 -0.49 -22.93 -18.27
N PHE A 5 0.25 -23.95 -17.85
CA PHE A 5 0.91 -24.04 -16.55
C PHE A 5 1.86 -22.86 -16.27
N SER A 6 2.69 -22.45 -17.23
CA SER A 6 3.64 -21.33 -17.08
C SER A 6 2.94 -19.99 -16.88
N VAL A 7 1.81 -19.78 -17.54
CA VAL A 7 1.03 -18.53 -17.43
C VAL A 7 0.40 -18.42 -16.05
N TRP A 8 -0.25 -19.48 -15.57
CA TRP A 8 -0.88 -19.48 -14.25
C TRP A 8 0.14 -19.34 -13.12
N HIS A 9 1.32 -19.96 -13.25
CA HIS A 9 2.41 -19.77 -12.28
C HIS A 9 2.85 -18.30 -12.21
N PHE A 10 3.04 -17.67 -13.36
CA PHE A 10 3.44 -16.25 -13.40
C PHE A 10 2.36 -15.36 -12.79
N VAL A 11 1.08 -15.60 -13.10
CA VAL A 11 -0.04 -14.82 -12.55
C VAL A 11 -0.13 -14.97 -11.04
N ILE A 12 0.01 -16.18 -10.49
CA ILE A 12 -0.02 -16.42 -9.05
C ILE A 12 1.15 -15.72 -8.36
N VAL A 13 2.36 -15.89 -8.89
CA VAL A 13 3.58 -15.28 -8.34
C VAL A 13 3.48 -13.75 -8.38
N ALA A 14 3.05 -13.18 -9.51
CA ALA A 14 2.85 -11.74 -9.66
C ALA A 14 1.77 -11.23 -8.69
N THR A 15 0.66 -11.95 -8.57
CA THR A 15 -0.43 -11.59 -7.65
C THR A 15 0.05 -11.59 -6.20
N LEU A 16 0.95 -12.50 -5.82
CA LEU A 16 1.53 -12.55 -4.48
C LEU A 16 2.57 -11.46 -4.24
N ILE A 17 3.40 -11.11 -5.22
CA ILE A 17 4.53 -10.16 -5.06
C ILE A 17 4.12 -8.70 -5.22
N LEU A 18 3.22 -8.39 -6.18
CA LEU A 18 2.79 -7.02 -6.47
C LEU A 18 2.23 -6.28 -5.23
N PRO A 19 1.42 -6.90 -4.36
CA PRO A 19 0.95 -6.27 -3.13
C PRO A 19 2.08 -5.91 -2.17
N TYR A 20 3.15 -6.70 -2.08
CA TYR A 20 4.30 -6.34 -1.25
C TYR A 20 5.05 -5.15 -1.82
N ALA A 21 5.26 -5.11 -3.13
CA ALA A 21 5.88 -3.96 -3.79
C ALA A 21 5.06 -2.67 -3.58
N ALA A 22 3.74 -2.76 -3.75
CA ALA A 22 2.82 -1.65 -3.49
C ALA A 22 2.81 -1.25 -2.00
N SER A 23 2.93 -2.21 -1.09
CA SER A 23 3.00 -1.97 0.36
C SER A 23 4.25 -1.19 0.75
N VAL A 24 5.42 -1.57 0.21
CA VAL A 24 6.67 -0.83 0.41
C VAL A 24 6.55 0.60 -0.14
N TRP A 25 5.96 0.75 -1.33
CA TRP A 25 5.71 2.07 -1.91
C TRP A 25 4.80 2.93 -1.01
N ALA A 26 3.71 2.36 -0.48
CA ALA A 26 2.80 3.05 0.44
C ALA A 26 3.52 3.48 1.74
N ILE A 27 4.41 2.65 2.29
CA ILE A 27 5.24 3.01 3.45
C ILE A 27 6.15 4.19 3.11
N ILE A 28 6.83 4.17 1.96
CA ILE A 28 7.71 5.27 1.52
C ILE A 28 6.92 6.57 1.36
N VAL A 29 5.74 6.52 0.75
CA VAL A 29 4.87 7.69 0.60
C VAL A 29 4.43 8.24 1.95
N THR A 30 4.05 7.36 2.89
CA THR A 30 3.67 7.74 4.26
C THR A 30 4.86 8.33 5.02
N ALA A 31 6.06 7.75 4.86
CA ALA A 31 7.28 8.20 5.50
C ALA A 31 7.75 9.59 5.03
N ARG A 32 7.38 9.97 3.80
CA ARG A 32 7.66 11.32 3.26
C ARG A 32 6.78 12.40 3.90
N GLU A 33 5.67 12.03 4.54
CA GLU A 33 4.87 12.99 5.30
C GLU A 33 5.52 13.23 6.67
N THR A 34 6.31 14.31 6.75
CA THR A 34 7.03 14.74 7.97
C THR A 34 6.10 15.11 9.13
N THR A 35 4.80 15.21 8.89
CA THR A 35 3.77 15.51 9.89
C THR A 35 3.29 14.29 10.68
N LEU A 36 3.63 13.07 10.24
CA LEU A 36 3.20 11.84 10.91
C LEU A 36 4.23 11.41 11.96
N SER A 37 3.72 10.96 13.11
CA SER A 37 4.56 10.38 14.16
C SER A 37 5.25 9.11 13.68
N MET A 38 6.50 8.90 14.11
CA MET A 38 7.28 7.69 13.81
C MET A 38 6.55 6.41 14.26
N PHE A 39 5.81 6.48 15.37
CA PHE A 39 4.97 5.36 15.83
C PHE A 39 3.88 5.01 14.81
N PHE A 40 3.22 6.01 14.25
CA PHE A 40 2.15 5.81 13.26
C PHE A 40 2.68 5.19 11.96
N LEU A 41 3.88 5.60 11.55
CA LEU A 41 4.59 5.03 10.39
C LEU A 41 4.91 3.54 10.62
N LEU A 42 5.39 3.18 11.82
CA LEU A 42 5.65 1.78 12.18
C LEU A 42 4.38 0.92 12.18
N VAL A 43 3.27 1.45 12.70
CA VAL A 43 1.97 0.75 12.67
C VAL A 43 1.55 0.47 11.22
N TRP A 44 1.61 1.47 10.34
CA TRP A 44 1.31 1.27 8.92
C TRP A 44 2.24 0.28 8.25
N ALA A 45 3.53 0.30 8.56
CA ALA A 45 4.49 -0.66 8.02
C ALA A 45 4.15 -2.10 8.42
N VAL A 46 3.81 -2.34 9.69
CA VAL A 46 3.41 -3.67 10.17
C VAL A 46 2.10 -4.11 9.50
N VAL A 47 1.09 -3.23 9.42
CA VAL A 47 -0.20 -3.55 8.79
C VAL A 47 -0.04 -3.89 7.31
N LEU A 48 0.74 -3.09 6.58
CA LEU A 48 0.99 -3.27 5.14
C LEU A 48 1.83 -4.52 4.84
N LEU A 49 2.74 -4.93 5.72
CA LEU A 49 3.54 -6.14 5.50
C LEU A 49 2.84 -7.42 5.99
N ALA A 50 2.08 -7.35 7.08
CA ALA A 50 1.37 -8.50 7.63
C ALA A 50 0.19 -8.93 6.76
N ILE A 51 -0.56 -7.95 6.22
CA ILE A 51 -1.76 -8.20 5.43
C ILE A 51 -1.81 -7.24 4.24
N PRO A 52 -0.97 -7.42 3.21
CA PRO A 52 -0.73 -6.41 2.17
C PRO A 52 -1.98 -6.03 1.38
N TYR A 53 -2.87 -6.97 1.05
CA TYR A 53 -4.10 -6.64 0.33
C TYR A 53 -5.03 -5.72 1.13
N PHE A 54 -5.37 -6.12 2.36
CA PHE A 54 -6.27 -5.34 3.20
C PHE A 54 -5.62 -4.05 3.71
N GLY A 55 -4.33 -4.11 4.05
CA GLY A 55 -3.52 -2.96 4.45
C GLY A 55 -3.47 -1.91 3.36
N LEU A 56 -3.25 -2.29 2.09
CA LEU A 56 -3.24 -1.35 0.97
C LEU A 56 -4.60 -0.70 0.75
N ILE A 57 -5.69 -1.47 0.83
CA ILE A 57 -7.04 -0.92 0.70
C ILE A 57 -7.28 0.13 1.79
N ALA A 58 -7.04 -0.23 3.06
CA ALA A 58 -7.19 0.69 4.18
C ALA A 58 -6.30 1.94 4.02
N TRP A 59 -5.06 1.76 3.57
CA TRP A 59 -4.13 2.85 3.33
C TRP A 59 -4.63 3.81 2.25
N VAL A 60 -5.13 3.31 1.12
CA VAL A 60 -5.70 4.13 0.03
C VAL A 60 -6.88 4.96 0.53
N PHE A 61 -7.79 4.35 1.30
CA PHE A 61 -8.93 5.06 1.88
C PHE A 61 -8.48 6.17 2.83
N TRP A 62 -7.57 5.86 3.74
CA TRP A 62 -7.02 6.83 4.70
C TRP A 62 -6.29 7.98 3.99
N TRP A 63 -5.45 7.66 3.01
CA TRP A 63 -4.68 8.63 2.23
C TRP A 63 -5.60 9.60 1.45
N ASN A 64 -6.63 9.06 0.81
CA ASN A 64 -7.59 9.86 0.06
C ASN A 64 -8.47 10.72 0.98
N ALA A 65 -8.87 10.20 2.15
CA ALA A 65 -9.59 10.98 3.16
C ALA A 65 -8.73 12.17 3.66
N GLY A 66 -7.45 11.93 3.95
CA GLY A 66 -6.51 12.98 4.36
C GLY A 66 -6.34 14.08 3.32
N LYS A 67 -6.26 13.71 2.02
CA LYS A 67 -6.20 14.69 0.92
C LYS A 67 -7.46 15.56 0.83
N ARG A 68 -8.66 14.97 0.95
CA ARG A 68 -9.93 15.71 0.92
C ARG A 68 -10.03 16.71 2.07
N SER A 69 -9.62 16.31 3.27
CA SER A 69 -9.61 17.21 4.43
C SER A 69 -8.65 18.38 4.29
N ARG A 70 -7.51 18.20 3.58
CA ARG A 70 -6.57 19.29 3.28
C ARG A 70 -7.14 20.25 2.22
N ALA A 71 -7.80 19.73 1.19
CA ALA A 71 -8.40 20.54 0.13
C ALA A 71 -9.55 21.45 0.64
N ASN A 72 -10.38 20.96 1.57
CA ASN A 72 -11.44 21.77 2.17
C ASN A 72 -10.95 22.88 3.10
N ARG A 73 -9.69 22.84 3.58
CA ARG A 73 -9.11 23.89 4.44
C ARG A 73 -8.49 25.05 3.65
N SER A 74 -8.37 24.93 2.33
CA SER A 74 -7.80 25.95 1.44
C SER A 74 -8.84 26.72 0.62
N SER A 75 -10.13 26.44 0.81
CA SER A 75 -11.28 27.17 0.25
C SER A 75 -11.84 28.15 1.27
#